data_AF-R4VZH5-F1
#
_entry.id   AF-R4VZH5-F1
#
_cell.length_a   1.000
_cell.length_b   1.000
_cell.length_c   1.000
_cell.angle_alpha   90.00
_cell.angle_beta   90.00
_cell.angle_gamma   90.00
#
_symmetry.space_group_name_H-M   'P 1'
#
loop_
_entity.id
_entity.type
_entity.pdbx_description
1 polymer ?
#
loop_
_entity_poly.entity_id
_entity_poly.type
_entity_poly.pdbx_seq_one_letter_code
_entity_poly.pdbx_strand_id
1 'polypeptide(L)'
;MSEGTVTVGPRVEFALDGYVRIRAYSPELGRDCYVYVQRLTGFASGELDSPWITDDPRHADHRNGEKWDNRPENIRGEWPDDHGRRHRRQQLDA
;
A
#
# COMPACT_ATOMS: atom_id res chain seq x y z
N MET A 1 38.34 -4.24 -15.18
CA MET A 1 37.28 -4.79 -14.30
C MET A 1 35.96 -4.33 -14.89
N SER A 2 35.15 -5.24 -15.43
CA SER A 2 33.83 -4.88 -15.97
C SER A 2 32.91 -4.52 -14.80
N GLU A 3 32.35 -3.31 -14.81
CA GLU A 3 31.27 -2.93 -13.91
C GLU A 3 30.08 -3.86 -14.16
N GLY A 4 29.96 -4.89 -13.32
CA GLY A 4 28.79 -5.77 -13.32
C GLY A 4 27.61 -5.02 -12.74
N THR A 5 26.66 -4.59 -13.57
CA THR A 5 25.37 -4.11 -13.10
C THR A 5 24.52 -5.30 -12.65
N VAL A 6 24.23 -5.39 -11.36
CA VAL A 6 23.20 -6.28 -10.83
C VAL A 6 21.90 -5.48 -10.75
N THR A 7 20.95 -5.77 -11.65
CA THR A 7 19.59 -5.28 -11.50
C THR A 7 18.88 -6.15 -10.45
N VAL A 8 18.81 -5.69 -9.20
CA VAL A 8 17.84 -6.23 -8.23
C VAL A 8 16.51 -5.56 -8.51
N GLY A 9 15.65 -6.23 -9.30
CA GLY A 9 14.31 -5.74 -9.63
C GLY A 9 13.38 -5.67 -8.41
N PRO A 10 12.20 -5.04 -8.56
CA PRO A 10 11.21 -4.96 -7.49
C PRO A 10 10.82 -6.37 -7.00
N ARG A 11 10.73 -6.54 -5.68
CA ARG A 11 10.23 -7.77 -5.05
C ARG A 11 8.82 -7.53 -4.51
N VAL A 12 7.92 -8.46 -4.81
CA VAL A 12 6.61 -8.54 -4.13
C VAL A 12 6.85 -9.19 -2.78
N GLU A 13 6.48 -8.48 -1.71
CA GLU A 13 6.56 -8.93 -0.34
C GLU A 13 5.19 -8.80 0.34
N PHE A 14 4.99 -9.53 1.44
CA PHE A 14 3.83 -9.37 2.31
C PHE A 14 4.31 -8.76 3.62
N ALA A 15 3.68 -7.67 4.05
CA ALA A 15 3.87 -7.13 5.39
C ALA A 15 3.29 -8.10 6.43
N LEU A 16 3.75 -8.02 7.69
CA LEU A 16 3.30 -8.89 8.78
C LEU A 16 1.80 -8.75 9.06
N ASP A 17 1.20 -7.63 8.69
CA ASP A 17 -0.23 -7.37 8.74
C ASP A 17 -1.01 -7.95 7.55
N GLY A 18 -0.34 -8.65 6.63
CA GLY A 18 -0.94 -9.35 5.49
C GLY A 18 -1.08 -8.52 4.22
N TYR A 19 -0.67 -7.25 4.22
CA TYR A 19 -0.76 -6.42 3.01
C TYR A 19 0.36 -6.70 2.01
N VAL A 20 0.02 -6.66 0.72
CA VAL A 20 0.99 -6.80 -0.37
C VAL A 20 1.74 -5.47 -0.55
N ARG A 21 3.07 -5.55 -0.63
CA ARG A 21 3.95 -4.40 -0.85
C ARG A 21 5.03 -4.72 -1.88
N ILE A 22 5.47 -3.68 -2.58
CA ILE A 22 6.60 -3.74 -3.49
C ILE A 22 7.79 -3.08 -2.79
N ARG A 23 8.90 -3.81 -2.70
CA ARG A 23 10.19 -3.24 -2.32
C ARG A 23 10.88 -2.69 -3.57
N ALA A 24 11.17 -1.40 -3.57
CA ALA A 24 11.88 -0.72 -4.66
C ALA A 24 13.00 0.15 -4.08
N TYR A 25 14.17 0.14 -4.73
CA TYR A 25 15.27 1.02 -4.37
C TYR A 25 14.98 2.46 -4.80
N SER A 26 15.11 3.43 -3.88
CA SER A 26 15.06 4.86 -4.19
C SER A 26 16.49 5.40 -4.29
N PRO A 27 16.97 5.80 -5.49
CA PRO A 27 18.28 6.43 -5.65
C PRO A 27 18.39 7.75 -4.91
N GLU A 28 17.29 8.52 -4.85
CA GLU A 28 17.22 9.82 -4.15
C GLU A 28 17.47 9.66 -2.64
N LEU A 29 16.90 8.61 -2.04
CA LEU A 29 17.03 8.35 -0.60
C LEU A 29 18.20 7.42 -0.25
N GLY A 30 18.87 6.86 -1.25
CA GLY A 30 19.96 5.90 -1.06
C GLY A 30 19.55 4.62 -0.32
N ARG A 31 18.27 4.23 -0.37
CA ARG A 31 17.74 3.09 0.40
C ARG A 31 16.53 2.44 -0.28
N ASP A 32 16.25 1.20 0.11
CA ASP A 32 14.99 0.54 -0.25
C ASP A 32 13.80 1.19 0.44
N CYS A 33 12.73 1.33 -0.33
CA CYS A 33 11.45 1.86 0.08
C CYS A 33 10.35 0.83 -0.20
N TYR A 34 9.25 0.93 0.54
CA TYR A 34 8.10 0.05 0.37
C TYR A 34 6.91 0.86 -0.12
N VAL A 35 6.24 0.33 -1.14
CA VAL A 35 4.95 0.86 -1.59
C VAL A 35 3.90 -0.24 -1.48
N TYR A 36 2.82 0.04 -0.74
CA TYR A 36 1.70 -0.90 -0.62
C TYR A 36 0.89 -0.93 -1.92
N VAL A 37 0.57 -2.13 -2.39
CA VAL A 37 -0.14 -2.32 -3.68
C VAL A 37 -1.50 -1.64 -3.66
N GLN A 38 -2.26 -1.74 -2.56
CA GLN A 38 -3.56 -1.07 -2.43
C GLN A 38 -3.47 0.46 -2.57
N ARG A 39 -2.36 1.08 -2.13
CA ARG A 39 -2.17 2.53 -2.28
C ARG A 39 -1.84 2.89 -3.71
N LEU A 40 -1.05 2.07 -4.40
CA LEU A 40 -0.82 2.22 -5.84
C LEU A 40 -2.12 2.09 -6.63
N THR A 41 -2.94 1.07 -6.32
CA THR A 41 -4.27 0.92 -6.93
C THR A 41 -5.14 2.14 -6.67
N GLY A 42 -5.26 2.58 -5.41
CA GLY A 42 -6.09 3.72 -5.04
C GLY A 42 -5.66 5.03 -5.70
N PHE A 43 -4.35 5.26 -5.82
CA PHE A 43 -3.83 6.41 -6.58
C PHE A 43 -4.13 6.29 -8.08
N ALA A 44 -3.87 5.12 -8.67
CA ALA A 44 -4.10 4.89 -10.10
C ALA A 44 -5.58 4.99 -10.49
N SER A 45 -6.50 4.70 -9.57
CA SER A 45 -7.95 4.83 -9.77
C SER A 45 -8.51 6.21 -9.42
N GLY A 46 -7.68 7.15 -8.94
CA GLY A 46 -8.10 8.48 -8.51
C GLY A 46 -8.84 8.52 -7.17
N GLU A 47 -8.81 7.43 -6.40
CA GLU A 47 -9.39 7.37 -5.06
C GLU A 47 -8.48 8.04 -4.01
N LEU A 48 -7.16 7.97 -4.23
CA LEU A 48 -6.14 8.69 -3.49
C LEU A 48 -5.44 9.73 -4.37
N ASP A 49 -4.95 10.80 -3.76
CA ASP A 49 -4.21 11.87 -4.43
C ASP A 49 -2.71 11.56 -4.50
N SER A 50 -2.22 10.64 -3.65
CA SER A 50 -0.84 10.15 -3.67
C SER A 50 -0.74 8.72 -3.15
N PRO A 51 0.14 7.87 -3.74
CA PRO A 51 0.43 6.54 -3.19
C PRO A 51 1.24 6.61 -1.90
N TRP A 52 1.77 7.78 -1.51
CA TRP A 52 2.57 7.99 -0.31
C TRP A 52 1.71 8.53 0.84
N ILE A 53 1.85 7.91 2.02
CA ILE A 53 1.10 8.32 3.22
C ILE A 53 1.49 9.73 3.70
N THR A 54 2.68 10.20 3.36
CA THR A 54 3.16 11.55 3.71
C THR A 54 2.42 12.64 2.94
N ASP A 55 1.94 12.33 1.74
CA ASP A 55 1.34 13.32 0.84
C ASP A 55 -0.20 13.18 0.81
N ASP A 56 -0.70 11.94 0.98
CA ASP A 56 -2.12 11.67 1.19
C ASP A 56 -2.32 10.84 2.48
N PRO A 57 -2.78 11.48 3.57
CA PRO A 57 -2.91 10.85 4.88
C PRO A 57 -4.09 9.87 4.98
N ARG A 58 -4.94 9.75 3.96
CA ARG A 58 -6.02 8.75 3.95
C ARG A 58 -5.42 7.34 3.87
N HIS A 59 -6.05 6.38 4.55
CA HIS A 59 -5.79 4.96 4.31
C HIS A 59 -6.45 4.52 3.01
N ALA A 60 -5.76 3.66 2.25
CA ALA A 60 -6.40 2.84 1.23
C ALA A 60 -6.99 1.61 1.91
N ASP A 61 -8.30 1.60 2.07
CA ASP A 61 -9.07 0.54 2.70
C ASP A 61 -9.60 -0.47 1.67
N HIS A 62 -9.65 -1.75 2.07
CA HIS A 62 -10.35 -2.81 1.36
C HIS A 62 -11.81 -2.88 1.81
N ARG A 63 -12.74 -2.59 0.90
CA ARG A 63 -14.19 -2.55 1.20
C ARG A 63 -14.71 -3.88 1.74
N ASN A 64 -14.20 -4.99 1.21
CA ASN A 64 -14.56 -6.35 1.63
C ASN A 64 -13.70 -6.91 2.78
N GLY A 65 -12.69 -6.17 3.27
CA GLY A 65 -11.74 -6.65 4.28
C GLY A 65 -10.66 -7.62 3.79
N GLU A 66 -10.71 -8.05 2.52
CA GLU A 66 -9.75 -8.99 1.93
C GLU A 66 -8.49 -8.26 1.46
N LYS A 67 -7.41 -8.36 2.24
CA LYS A 67 -6.15 -7.60 2.05
C LYS A 67 -5.41 -7.87 0.74
N TRP A 68 -5.69 -9.00 0.10
CA TRP A 68 -5.06 -9.41 -1.16
C TRP A 68 -5.87 -8.96 -2.39
N ASP A 69 -7.15 -8.58 -2.22
CA ASP A 69 -8.03 -8.15 -3.32
C ASP A 69 -7.81 -6.67 -3.65
N ASN A 70 -6.83 -6.41 -4.52
CA ASN A 70 -6.40 -5.06 -4.91
C ASN A 70 -7.07 -4.55 -6.19
N ARG A 71 -8.27 -5.05 -6.54
CA ARG A 71 -9.05 -4.50 -7.64
C ARG A 71 -9.48 -3.06 -7.33
N PRO A 72 -9.49 -2.12 -8.30
CA PRO A 72 -9.83 -0.71 -8.06
C PRO A 72 -11.15 -0.49 -7.33
N GLU A 73 -12.18 -1.24 -7.71
CA GLU A 73 -13.51 -1.17 -7.11
C GLU A 73 -13.55 -1.58 -5.63
N ASN A 74 -12.55 -2.34 -5.15
CA ASN A 74 -12.46 -2.76 -3.77
C ASN A 74 -11.64 -1.78 -2.90
N ILE A 75 -10.99 -0.78 -3.49
CA ILE A 75 -10.20 0.20 -2.75
C ILE A 75 -11.04 1.45 -2.47
N ARG A 76 -10.84 2.03 -1.28
CA ARG A 76 -11.44 3.30 -0.87
C ARG A 76 -10.46 4.12 -0.03
N GLY A 77 -10.44 5.43 -0.25
CA GLY A 77 -9.74 6.39 0.59
C GLY A 77 -10.57 6.66 1.84
N GLU A 78 -10.04 6.36 3.02
CA GLU A 78 -10.68 6.67 4.30
C GLU A 78 -9.74 7.46 5.21
N TRP A 79 -10.26 8.45 5.92
CA TRP A 79 -9.48 9.13 6.96
C TRP A 79 -9.14 8.16 8.10
N PRO A 80 -7.95 8.29 8.74
CA PRO A 80 -7.51 7.41 9.82
C PRO A 80 -8.52 7.21 10.94
N ASP A 81 -9.20 8.28 11.36
CA ASP A 81 -10.19 8.22 12.43
C ASP A 81 -11.42 7.37 12.05
N ASP A 82 -11.86 7.45 10.80
CA ASP A 82 -13.01 6.68 10.30
C ASP A 82 -12.63 5.22 10.06
N HIS A 83 -11.43 4.99 9.52
CA HIS A 83 -10.87 3.66 9.28
C HIS A 83 -10.69 2.88 10.60
N GLY A 84 -10.10 3.52 11.61
CA GLY A 84 -9.91 2.91 12.94
C GLY A 84 -11.23 2.55 13.64
N ARG A 85 -12.29 3.36 13.44
CA ARG A 85 -13.63 3.05 13.98
C ARG A 85 -14.29 1.86 13.29
N ARG A 86 -14.06 1.66 11.98
CA ARG A 86 -14.63 0.54 11.23
C ARG A 86 -13.95 -0.80 11.57
N HIS A 87 -12.61 -0.83 11.63
CA HIS A 87 -11.88 -2.03 12.07
C HIS A 87 -12.25 -2.45 13.49
N ARG A 88 -12.42 -1.48 14.40
CA ARG A 88 -12.89 -1.77 15.76
C ARG A 88 -14.29 -2.41 15.77
N ARG A 89 -15.21 -1.95 14.92
CA ARG A 89 -16.55 -2.56 14.81
C ARG A 89 -16.50 -3.97 14.23
N GLN A 90 -15.74 -4.18 13.16
CA GLN A 90 -15.59 -5.50 12.53
C GLN A 90 -14.98 -6.54 13.48
N GLN A 91 -14.08 -6.13 14.39
CA GLN A 91 -13.54 -7.03 15.43
C GLN A 91 -14.55 -7.39 16.53
N LEU A 92 -15.59 -6.59 16.74
CA LEU A 92 -16.63 -6.85 17.75
C LEU A 92 -17.77 -7.71 17.20
N ASP A 93 -17.93 -7.73 15.88
CA ASP A 93 -19.01 -8.45 15.19
C ASP A 93 -18.58 -9.84 14.64
N ALA A 94 -17.32 -10.24 14.84
CA ALA A 94 -16.74 -11.53 14.42
C ALA A 94 -16.51 -12.47 15.61
#